data_AF-A0A0Q5MYI7-F1
#
_entry.id   AF-A0A0Q5MYI7-F1
#
_cell.length_a   1.000
_cell.length_b   1.000
_cell.length_c   1.000
_cell.angle_alpha   90.00
_cell.angle_beta   90.00
_cell.angle_gamma   90.00
#
_symmetry.space_group_name_H-M   'P 1'
#
loop_
_entity.id
_entity.type
_entity.pdbx_description
1 polymer ?
#
loop_
_entity_poly.entity_id
_entity_poly.type
_entity_poly.pdbx_seq_one_letter_code
_entity_poly.pdbx_strand_id
1 'polypeptide(L)'
;MESPTPVRILTVCTGNICRSPVAERLLQAGLDQVLPGGFEVRSAGTRAMVGSPIQPLSADIVNMYGGTDKGFAARQLTPKILRDTDIVLTMTSKHRGEVLQLDASLLKRTFTIREFARMLEALEERDAAAGEASRNEGNNKAPDAGTLWRGLPARLASVRHLALAADSADNEVIDPYKRGPEVYRQMEDELAPAILTILRYARLNTPT
;
A
#
# COMPACT_ATOMS: atom_id res chain seq x y z
N MET A 1 -29.76 1.40 -4.73
CA MET A 1 -28.83 0.64 -3.87
C MET A 1 -27.49 1.34 -4.01
N GLU A 2 -27.02 2.03 -2.98
CA GLU A 2 -25.69 2.66 -3.02
C GLU A 2 -24.64 1.55 -3.11
N SER A 3 -23.80 1.61 -4.15
CA SER A 3 -22.62 0.77 -4.23
C SER A 3 -21.73 1.08 -3.02
N PRO A 4 -21.18 0.07 -2.33
CA PRO A 4 -20.34 0.30 -1.16
C PRO A 4 -19.15 1.20 -1.52
N THR A 5 -18.88 2.21 -0.70
CA THR A 5 -17.74 3.11 -0.89
C THR A 5 -16.43 2.31 -0.88
N PRO A 6 -15.57 2.43 -1.91
CA PRO A 6 -14.33 1.67 -1.99
C PRO A 6 -13.41 1.97 -0.81
N VAL A 7 -12.56 1.00 -0.47
CA VAL A 7 -11.44 1.21 0.45
C VAL A 7 -10.38 2.03 -0.27
N ARG A 8 -9.96 3.14 0.35
CA ARG A 8 -9.05 4.09 -0.28
C ARG A 8 -7.62 3.93 0.23
N ILE A 9 -6.71 3.58 -0.68
CA ILE A 9 -5.28 3.40 -0.39
C ILE A 9 -4.49 4.51 -1.09
N LEU A 10 -3.64 5.21 -0.35
CA LEU A 10 -2.75 6.24 -0.90
C LEU A 10 -1.29 5.78 -0.84
N THR A 11 -0.60 5.77 -1.98
CA THR A 11 0.84 5.53 -2.03
C THR A 11 1.61 6.87 -2.12
N VAL A 12 2.71 7.03 -1.38
CA VAL A 12 3.40 8.33 -1.27
C VAL A 12 4.91 8.21 -1.48
N CYS A 13 5.44 9.03 -2.41
CA CYS A 13 6.88 9.25 -2.59
C CYS A 13 7.20 10.75 -2.71
N THR A 14 8.42 11.12 -3.10
CA THR A 14 8.79 12.54 -3.29
C THR A 14 8.09 13.16 -4.50
N GLY A 15 8.47 12.72 -5.70
CA GLY A 15 8.10 13.39 -6.97
C GLY A 15 6.78 12.93 -7.58
N ASN A 16 6.22 11.82 -7.08
CA ASN A 16 5.05 11.15 -7.65
C ASN A 16 5.17 10.75 -9.13
N ILE A 17 6.38 10.36 -9.56
CA ILE A 17 6.61 9.91 -10.95
C ILE A 17 7.32 8.55 -11.05
N CYS A 18 7.93 8.03 -9.99
CA CYS A 18 8.66 6.75 -10.02
C CYS A 18 8.01 5.69 -9.11
N ARG A 19 8.37 5.69 -7.83
CA ARG A 19 7.99 4.67 -6.84
C ARG A 19 6.48 4.58 -6.54
N SER A 20 5.87 5.69 -6.12
CA SER A 20 4.45 5.67 -5.74
C SER A 20 3.50 5.38 -6.91
N PRO A 21 3.76 5.86 -8.15
CA PRO A 21 2.96 5.44 -9.30
C PRO A 21 3.07 3.95 -9.61
N VAL A 22 4.25 3.33 -9.50
CA VAL A 22 4.40 1.87 -9.66
C VAL A 22 3.52 1.14 -8.65
N ALA A 23 3.61 1.51 -7.37
CA ALA A 23 2.78 0.91 -6.33
C ALA A 23 1.28 1.14 -6.57
N GLU A 24 0.87 2.34 -6.98
CA GLU A 24 -0.55 2.63 -7.29
C GLU A 24 -1.08 1.72 -8.40
N ARG A 25 -0.39 1.69 -9.55
CA ARG A 25 -0.91 1.04 -10.75
C ARG A 25 -0.97 -0.48 -10.59
N LEU A 26 0.04 -1.07 -9.93
CA LEU A 26 0.08 -2.51 -9.72
C LEU A 26 -0.87 -2.97 -8.61
N LEU A 27 -0.99 -2.21 -7.51
CA LEU A 27 -1.98 -2.52 -6.48
C LEU A 27 -3.41 -2.38 -7.01
N GLN A 28 -3.72 -1.30 -7.76
CA GLN A 28 -5.05 -1.13 -8.35
C GLN A 28 -5.39 -2.31 -9.27
N ALA A 29 -4.51 -2.63 -10.23
CA ALA A 29 -4.74 -3.72 -11.16
C ALA A 29 -4.95 -5.06 -10.45
N GLY A 30 -4.14 -5.36 -9.42
CA GLY A 30 -4.27 -6.59 -8.65
C GLY A 30 -5.53 -6.65 -7.77
N LEU A 31 -5.89 -5.53 -7.12
CA LEU A 31 -7.07 -5.46 -6.25
C LEU A 31 -8.39 -5.47 -7.04
N ASP A 32 -8.40 -4.92 -8.25
CA ASP A 32 -9.56 -5.03 -9.16
C ASP A 32 -9.85 -6.48 -9.54
N GLN A 33 -8.85 -7.37 -9.56
CA GLN A 33 -9.07 -8.81 -9.76
C GLN A 33 -9.63 -9.50 -8.50
N VAL A 34 -9.48 -8.90 -7.32
CA VAL A 34 -9.97 -9.46 -6.05
C VAL A 34 -11.43 -9.06 -5.84
N LEU A 35 -11.70 -7.75 -5.92
CA LEU A 35 -13.03 -7.20 -5.73
C LEU A 35 -13.18 -5.96 -6.63
N PRO A 36 -13.73 -6.12 -7.84
CA PRO A 36 -13.93 -5.02 -8.78
C PRO A 36 -14.69 -3.84 -8.13
N GLY A 37 -14.08 -2.67 -8.13
CA GLY A 37 -14.67 -1.47 -7.51
C GLY A 37 -14.68 -1.45 -5.98
N GLY A 38 -14.13 -2.48 -5.31
CA GLY A 38 -13.98 -2.53 -3.86
C GLY A 38 -12.82 -1.67 -3.33
N PHE A 39 -11.86 -1.32 -4.19
CA PHE A 39 -10.67 -0.56 -3.84
C PHE A 39 -10.45 0.61 -4.79
N GLU A 40 -9.98 1.72 -4.22
CA GLU A 40 -9.44 2.85 -4.97
C GLU A 40 -8.02 3.11 -4.48
N VAL A 41 -7.04 2.79 -5.30
CA VAL A 41 -5.64 3.09 -5.07
C VAL A 41 -5.26 4.34 -5.84
N ARG A 42 -4.63 5.28 -5.16
CA ARG A 42 -4.07 6.49 -5.77
C ARG A 42 -2.68 6.76 -5.22
N SER A 43 -1.90 7.60 -5.90
CA SER A 43 -0.60 8.06 -5.40
C SER A 43 -0.51 9.58 -5.28
N ALA A 44 0.40 10.09 -4.46
CA ALA A 44 0.73 11.50 -4.39
C ALA A 44 2.22 11.72 -4.05
N GLY A 45 2.69 12.95 -4.21
CA GLY A 45 4.07 13.35 -3.98
C GLY A 45 4.21 14.41 -2.91
N THR A 46 5.17 14.26 -1.99
CA THR A 46 5.44 15.30 -0.98
C THR A 46 6.08 16.55 -1.60
N ARG A 47 6.76 16.38 -2.75
CA ARG A 47 7.26 17.45 -3.63
C ARG A 47 7.00 17.05 -5.08
N ALA A 48 5.72 16.97 -5.42
CA ALA A 48 5.28 16.36 -6.67
C ALA A 48 5.71 17.16 -7.89
N MET A 49 6.06 16.46 -8.98
CA MET A 49 6.21 17.05 -10.30
C MET A 49 4.84 17.15 -10.97
N VAL A 50 3.98 18.02 -10.43
CA VAL A 50 2.54 18.09 -10.77
C VAL A 50 2.30 18.10 -12.28
N GLY A 51 1.39 17.24 -12.74
CA GLY A 51 1.02 17.09 -14.15
C GLY A 51 1.96 16.22 -14.98
N SER A 52 3.12 15.83 -14.45
CA SER A 52 4.06 14.97 -15.17
C SER A 52 3.53 13.53 -15.28
N PRO A 53 3.83 12.82 -16.38
CA PRO A 53 3.52 11.40 -16.51
C PRO A 53 4.41 10.56 -15.59
N ILE A 54 4.14 9.26 -15.53
CA ILE A 54 5.06 8.30 -14.91
C ILE A 54 6.39 8.36 -15.65
N GLN A 55 7.49 8.29 -14.91
CA GLN A 55 8.83 8.25 -15.49
C GLN A 55 8.95 7.01 -16.40
N PRO A 56 9.55 7.10 -17.61
CA PRO A 56 9.54 6.01 -18.59
C PRO A 56 9.94 4.62 -18.09
N LEU A 57 11.04 4.48 -17.35
CA LEU A 57 11.48 3.19 -16.79
C LEU A 57 10.52 2.67 -15.72
N SER A 58 9.88 3.56 -14.95
CA SER A 58 8.80 3.17 -14.04
C SER A 58 7.52 2.79 -14.78
N ALA A 59 7.21 3.42 -15.91
CA ALA A 59 6.10 3.05 -16.77
C ALA A 59 6.32 1.67 -17.42
N ASP A 60 7.54 1.37 -17.83
CA ASP A 60 7.92 0.04 -18.34
C ASP A 60 7.64 -1.06 -17.30
N ILE A 61 8.04 -0.84 -16.03
CA ILE A 61 7.72 -1.75 -14.91
C ILE A 61 6.20 -1.91 -14.77
N VAL A 62 5.45 -0.81 -14.74
CA VAL A 62 3.98 -0.84 -14.62
C VAL A 62 3.34 -1.69 -15.73
N ASN A 63 3.73 -1.44 -16.98
CA ASN A 63 3.16 -2.13 -18.14
C ASN A 63 3.58 -3.61 -18.18
N MET A 64 4.81 -3.92 -17.78
CA MET A 64 5.33 -5.30 -17.71
C MET A 64 4.52 -6.17 -16.74
N TYR A 65 4.08 -5.60 -15.61
CA TYR A 65 3.34 -6.32 -14.58
C TYR A 65 1.82 -6.15 -14.67
N GLY A 66 1.30 -5.79 -15.84
CA GLY A 66 -0.14 -5.76 -16.12
C GLY A 66 -0.89 -4.54 -15.57
N GLY A 67 -0.17 -3.52 -15.10
CA GLY A 67 -0.74 -2.20 -14.82
C GLY A 67 -0.85 -1.36 -16.09
N THR A 68 -1.31 -0.11 -15.95
CA THR A 68 -1.33 0.87 -17.02
C THR A 68 -0.76 2.21 -16.57
N ASP A 69 0.09 2.79 -17.40
CA ASP A 69 0.64 4.14 -17.23
C ASP A 69 -0.29 5.24 -17.76
N LYS A 70 -1.32 4.88 -18.52
CA LYS A 70 -2.24 5.81 -19.17
C LYS A 70 -3.10 6.58 -18.16
N GLY A 71 -3.43 7.82 -18.52
CA GLY A 71 -4.25 8.71 -17.69
C GLY A 71 -3.61 9.05 -16.34
N PHE A 72 -2.28 8.86 -16.21
CA PHE A 72 -1.55 9.27 -15.02
C PHE A 72 -1.14 10.74 -15.12
N ALA A 73 -1.31 11.47 -14.02
CA ALA A 73 -0.69 12.77 -13.83
C ALA A 73 -0.26 12.89 -12.36
N ALA A 74 1.02 13.17 -12.15
CA ALA A 74 1.56 13.37 -10.82
C ALA A 74 0.82 14.50 -10.10
N ARG A 75 0.59 14.33 -8.80
CA ARG A 75 -0.18 15.28 -7.98
C ARG A 75 0.47 15.51 -6.62
N GLN A 76 0.35 16.74 -6.14
CA GLN A 76 0.88 17.16 -4.85
C GLN A 76 0.07 16.54 -3.72
N LEU A 77 0.76 15.98 -2.72
CA LEU A 77 0.16 15.55 -1.48
C LEU A 77 -0.41 16.78 -0.76
N THR A 78 -1.68 16.69 -0.36
CA THR A 78 -2.37 17.75 0.37
C THR A 78 -3.19 17.15 1.51
N PRO A 79 -3.51 17.94 2.56
CA PRO A 79 -4.41 17.49 3.62
C PRO A 79 -5.78 17.04 3.09
N LYS A 80 -6.25 17.59 1.97
CA LYS A 80 -7.51 17.16 1.33
C LYS A 80 -7.45 15.72 0.85
N ILE A 81 -6.35 15.32 0.20
CA ILE A 81 -6.15 13.93 -0.25
C ILE A 81 -6.08 12.98 0.96
N LEU A 82 -5.43 13.42 2.03
CA LEU A 82 -5.23 12.62 3.24
C LEU A 82 -6.54 12.33 4.00
N ARG A 83 -7.45 13.31 4.13
CA ARG A 83 -8.74 13.13 4.81
C ARG A 83 -9.59 12.01 4.23
N ASP A 84 -9.45 11.79 2.94
CA ASP A 84 -10.22 10.83 2.17
C ASP A 84 -9.53 9.45 2.08
N THR A 85 -8.54 9.14 2.93
CA THR A 85 -7.73 7.91 2.81
C THR A 85 -7.91 6.98 4.02
N ASP A 86 -8.11 5.67 3.76
CA ASP A 86 -8.20 4.63 4.79
C ASP A 86 -6.81 4.12 5.20
N ILE A 87 -5.89 3.96 4.23
CA ILE A 87 -4.53 3.44 4.44
C ILE A 87 -3.52 4.26 3.62
N VAL A 88 -2.43 4.71 4.25
CA VAL A 88 -1.32 5.40 3.57
C VAL A 88 -0.08 4.50 3.55
N LEU A 89 0.44 4.23 2.36
CA LEU A 89 1.64 3.42 2.11
C LEU A 89 2.76 4.30 1.57
N THR A 90 3.76 4.57 2.39
CA THR A 90 4.88 5.42 2.01
C THR A 90 6.07 4.62 1.51
N MET A 91 6.90 5.22 0.65
CA MET A 91 8.10 4.55 0.13
C MET A 91 9.29 4.60 1.10
N THR A 92 9.25 5.50 2.09
CA THR A 92 10.32 5.72 3.06
C THR A 92 9.74 6.13 4.40
N SER A 93 10.52 5.97 5.46
CA SER A 93 10.17 6.50 6.80
C SER A 93 10.12 8.03 6.79
N LYS A 94 10.92 8.68 5.94
CA LYS A 94 10.87 10.13 5.73
C LYS A 94 9.52 10.58 5.15
N HIS A 95 9.03 9.92 4.11
CA HIS A 95 7.71 10.22 3.53
C HIS A 95 6.61 10.01 4.56
N ARG A 96 6.73 9.00 5.43
CA ARG A 96 5.81 8.80 6.56
C ARG A 96 5.83 9.99 7.51
N GLY A 97 7.01 10.50 7.87
CA GLY A 97 7.14 11.74 8.64
C GLY A 97 6.45 12.93 7.97
N GLU A 98 6.65 13.11 6.66
CA GLU A 98 6.03 14.20 5.88
C GLU A 98 4.49 14.09 5.83
N VAL A 99 3.94 12.87 5.73
CA VAL A 99 2.49 12.64 5.86
C VAL A 99 1.98 13.04 7.25
N LEU A 100 2.67 12.62 8.31
CA LEU A 100 2.25 12.89 9.69
C LEU A 100 2.41 14.35 10.11
N GLN A 101 3.30 15.10 9.44
CA GLN A 101 3.38 16.55 9.58
C GLN A 101 2.16 17.27 9.01
N LEU A 102 1.55 16.72 7.95
CA LEU A 102 0.31 17.27 7.37
C LEU A 102 -0.93 16.86 8.17
N ASP A 103 -0.95 15.63 8.68
CA ASP A 103 -2.04 15.11 9.51
C ASP A 103 -1.55 14.03 10.50
N ALA A 104 -1.37 14.42 11.76
CA ALA A 104 -0.91 13.51 12.82
C ALA A 104 -1.94 12.44 13.19
N SER A 105 -3.23 12.63 12.87
CA SER A 105 -4.28 11.64 13.17
C SER A 105 -4.09 10.33 12.39
N LEU A 106 -3.34 10.38 11.30
CA LEU A 106 -3.03 9.23 10.44
C LEU A 106 -1.90 8.33 10.96
N LEU A 107 -1.37 8.58 12.17
CA LEU A 107 -0.28 7.81 12.77
C LEU A 107 -0.51 6.29 12.73
N LYS A 108 -1.76 5.88 13.00
CA LYS A 108 -2.15 4.45 13.05
C LYS A 108 -2.46 3.86 11.68
N ARG A 109 -2.56 4.68 10.63
CA ARG A 109 -2.97 4.30 9.27
C ARG A 109 -1.87 4.49 8.23
N THR A 110 -0.72 5.02 8.64
CA THR A 110 0.42 5.30 7.78
C THR A 110 1.58 4.35 8.08
N PHE A 111 2.05 3.65 7.06
CA PHE A 111 3.09 2.64 7.13
C PHE A 111 4.06 2.84 5.96
N THR A 112 5.31 2.39 6.07
CA THR A 112 6.05 2.14 4.83
C THR A 112 5.48 0.90 4.15
N ILE A 113 5.52 0.83 2.82
CA ILE A 113 4.91 -0.29 2.08
C ILE A 113 5.55 -1.64 2.46
N ARG A 114 6.86 -1.65 2.73
CA ARG A 114 7.60 -2.85 3.15
C ARG A 114 7.29 -3.24 4.60
N GLU A 115 7.14 -2.26 5.50
CA GLU A 115 6.66 -2.50 6.87
C GLU A 115 5.25 -3.10 6.85
N PHE A 116 4.35 -2.52 6.06
CA PHE A 116 2.97 -2.98 5.94
C PHE A 116 2.91 -4.46 5.49
N ALA A 117 3.68 -4.82 4.46
CA ALA A 117 3.75 -6.20 3.97
C ALA A 117 4.22 -7.19 5.06
N ARG A 118 5.32 -6.89 5.76
CA ARG A 118 5.80 -7.73 6.89
C ARG A 118 4.76 -7.86 8.00
N MET A 119 4.05 -6.78 8.31
CA MET A 119 3.00 -6.82 9.32
C MET A 119 1.80 -7.69 8.91
N LEU A 120 1.49 -7.78 7.61
CA LEU A 120 0.46 -8.71 7.12
C LEU A 120 0.88 -10.16 7.33
N GLU A 121 2.14 -10.50 7.05
CA GLU A 121 2.68 -11.85 7.27
C GLU A 121 2.63 -12.24 8.75
N ALA A 122 3.12 -11.37 9.64
CA ALA A 122 3.05 -11.60 11.08
C ALA A 122 1.60 -11.72 11.60
N LEU A 123 0.65 -10.98 10.99
CA LEU A 123 -0.77 -11.09 11.32
C LEU A 123 -1.34 -12.45 10.90
N GLU A 124 -1.03 -12.91 9.69
CA GLU A 124 -1.47 -14.21 9.18
C GLU A 124 -0.90 -15.36 10.01
N GLU A 125 0.38 -15.31 10.38
CA GLU A 125 1.02 -16.31 11.25
C GLU A 125 0.37 -16.38 12.64
N ARG A 126 0.11 -15.21 13.25
CA ARG A 126 -0.57 -15.14 14.55
C ARG A 126 -2.00 -15.66 14.47
N ASP A 127 -2.75 -15.25 13.44
CA ASP A 127 -4.14 -15.66 13.28
C ASP A 127 -4.23 -17.16 12.96
N ALA A 128 -3.25 -17.75 12.25
CA ALA A 128 -3.13 -19.20 12.07
C ALA A 128 -2.87 -19.94 13.39
N ALA A 129 -1.92 -19.47 14.20
CA ALA A 129 -1.64 -20.05 15.52
C ALA A 129 -2.84 -19.95 16.48
N ALA A 130 -3.60 -18.85 16.42
CA ALA A 130 -4.83 -18.68 17.21
C ALA A 130 -5.99 -19.54 16.69
N GLY A 131 -6.11 -19.72 15.37
CA GLY A 131 -7.11 -20.57 14.73
C GLY A 131 -6.94 -22.06 15.05
N GLU A 132 -5.72 -22.52 15.29
CA GLU A 132 -5.46 -23.86 15.84
C GLU A 132 -5.97 -24.01 17.29
N ALA A 133 -5.94 -22.93 18.08
CA ALA A 133 -6.40 -22.91 19.47
C ALA A 133 -7.93 -22.70 19.62
N SER A 134 -8.61 -22.12 18.62
CA SER A 134 -10.01 -21.68 18.68
C SER A 134 -10.96 -22.44 17.74
N ARG A 135 -10.74 -23.74 17.49
CA ARG A 135 -11.67 -24.60 16.72
C ARG A 135 -13.04 -24.83 17.39
N ASN A 136 -13.25 -24.31 18.59
CA ASN A 136 -14.55 -24.28 19.26
C ASN A 136 -14.97 -22.82 19.47
N GLU A 137 -15.92 -22.35 18.67
CA GLU A 137 -17.03 -21.44 19.01
C GLU A 137 -17.38 -20.48 17.86
N GLY A 138 -18.67 -20.51 17.47
CA GLY A 138 -19.40 -19.28 17.21
C GLY A 138 -19.56 -18.83 15.76
N ASN A 139 -20.81 -18.91 15.31
CA ASN A 139 -21.40 -18.42 14.07
C ASN A 139 -21.34 -16.87 13.95
N ASN A 140 -20.15 -16.28 13.84
CA ASN A 140 -19.99 -14.87 13.49
C ASN A 140 -19.84 -14.70 11.97
N LYS A 141 -20.80 -14.00 11.36
CA LYS A 141 -20.75 -13.65 9.93
C LYS A 141 -19.44 -12.90 9.65
N ALA A 142 -18.65 -13.39 8.70
CA ALA A 142 -17.41 -12.73 8.29
C ALA A 142 -17.69 -11.26 7.92
N PRO A 143 -16.86 -10.30 8.36
CA PRO A 143 -17.03 -8.89 8.02
C PRO A 143 -16.92 -8.72 6.51
N ASP A 144 -17.63 -7.74 5.95
CA ASP A 144 -17.46 -7.36 4.54
C ASP A 144 -16.04 -6.80 4.28
N ALA A 145 -15.65 -6.75 3.01
CA ALA A 145 -14.34 -6.27 2.57
C ALA A 145 -14.00 -4.86 3.10
N GLY A 146 -14.97 -3.94 3.09
CA GLY A 146 -14.78 -2.57 3.57
C GLY A 146 -14.49 -2.53 5.06
N THR A 147 -15.28 -3.26 5.85
CA THR A 147 -15.09 -3.38 7.31
C THR A 147 -13.74 -4.02 7.63
N LEU A 148 -13.35 -5.08 6.92
CA LEU A 148 -12.09 -5.78 7.11
C LEU A 148 -10.88 -4.87 6.88
N TRP A 149 -10.85 -4.18 5.74
CA TRP A 149 -9.70 -3.35 5.36
C TRP A 149 -9.62 -2.04 6.14
N ARG A 150 -10.74 -1.41 6.50
CA ARG A 150 -10.73 -0.22 7.38
C ARG A 150 -10.32 -0.54 8.82
N GLY A 151 -10.59 -1.77 9.27
CA GLY A 151 -10.12 -2.28 10.57
C GLY A 151 -8.68 -2.79 10.57
N LEU A 152 -8.12 -3.06 9.39
CA LEU A 152 -6.79 -3.66 9.24
C LEU A 152 -5.66 -2.88 9.93
N PRO A 153 -5.59 -1.53 9.88
CA PRO A 153 -4.53 -0.80 10.56
C PRO A 153 -4.48 -1.04 12.09
N ALA A 154 -5.64 -1.20 12.72
CA ALA A 154 -5.72 -1.51 14.16
C ALA A 154 -5.24 -2.94 14.47
N ARG A 155 -5.59 -3.91 13.60
CA ARG A 155 -5.09 -5.29 13.71
C ARG A 155 -3.58 -5.35 13.52
N LEU A 156 -3.06 -4.67 12.51
CA LEU A 156 -1.62 -4.59 12.26
C LEU A 156 -0.87 -3.98 13.44
N ALA A 157 -1.40 -2.91 14.05
CA ALA A 157 -0.78 -2.32 15.24
C ALA A 157 -0.54 -3.32 16.38
N SER A 158 -1.41 -4.33 16.54
CA SER A 158 -1.26 -5.37 17.56
C SER A 158 -0.13 -6.37 17.28
N VAL A 159 0.34 -6.50 16.04
CA VAL A 159 1.45 -7.38 15.65
C VAL A 159 2.73 -6.64 15.27
N ARG A 160 2.75 -5.30 15.40
CA ARG A 160 3.90 -4.48 14.97
C ARG A 160 5.23 -4.94 15.58
N HIS A 161 5.22 -5.31 16.85
CA HIS A 161 6.40 -5.77 17.58
C HIS A 161 6.97 -7.09 17.04
N LEU A 162 6.19 -7.88 16.31
CA LEU A 162 6.59 -9.13 15.66
C LEU A 162 7.13 -8.90 14.24
N ALA A 163 6.84 -7.74 13.64
CA ALA A 163 7.18 -7.40 12.26
C ALA A 163 8.29 -6.34 12.17
N LEU A 164 9.15 -6.26 13.19
CA LEU A 164 10.27 -5.32 13.22
C LEU A 164 11.27 -5.69 12.13
N ALA A 165 11.71 -4.67 11.39
CA ALA A 165 12.80 -4.82 10.45
C ALA A 165 14.11 -5.09 11.20
N ALA A 166 14.98 -5.92 10.61
CA ALA A 166 16.32 -6.16 11.15
C ALA A 166 17.19 -4.90 11.00
N ASP A 167 17.09 -4.23 9.86
CA ASP A 167 17.66 -2.90 9.63
C ASP A 167 16.55 -1.89 9.27
N SER A 168 16.69 -0.65 9.73
CA SER A 168 15.90 0.48 9.26
C SER A 168 15.79 0.58 7.74
N ALA A 169 16.85 0.22 7.00
CA ALA A 169 16.89 0.21 5.54
C ALA A 169 15.86 -0.74 4.92
N ASP A 170 15.46 -1.81 5.61
CA ASP A 170 14.46 -2.75 5.10
C ASP A 170 13.04 -2.15 5.05
N ASN A 171 12.83 -0.97 5.63
CA ASN A 171 11.58 -0.20 5.51
C ASN A 171 11.58 0.72 4.29
N GLU A 172 12.71 0.88 3.61
CA GLU A 172 12.93 1.90 2.60
C GLU A 172 12.83 1.30 1.19
N VAL A 173 12.35 2.11 0.26
CA VAL A 173 12.38 1.85 -1.18
C VAL A 173 13.29 2.89 -1.84
N ILE A 174 14.34 2.41 -2.47
CA ILE A 174 15.39 3.22 -3.08
C ILE A 174 14.84 4.21 -4.09
N ASP A 175 15.36 5.43 -4.10
CA ASP A 175 14.95 6.48 -5.04
C ASP A 175 15.68 6.33 -6.38
N PRO A 176 15.00 5.96 -7.48
CA PRO A 176 15.66 5.76 -8.76
C PRO A 176 15.74 7.05 -9.60
N TYR A 177 15.17 8.16 -9.12
CA TYR A 177 15.06 9.37 -9.93
C TYR A 177 16.43 9.92 -10.34
N LYS A 178 16.63 10.17 -11.65
CA LYS A 178 17.90 10.57 -12.27
C LYS A 178 19.06 9.57 -12.06
N ARG A 179 18.76 8.30 -11.78
CA ARG A 179 19.74 7.21 -11.67
C ARG A 179 19.69 6.28 -12.89
N GLY A 180 20.66 5.39 -13.00
CA GLY A 180 20.71 4.40 -14.07
C GLY A 180 19.67 3.28 -13.91
N PRO A 181 19.42 2.48 -14.97
CA PRO A 181 18.42 1.41 -14.98
C PRO A 181 18.59 0.37 -13.87
N GLU A 182 19.82 0.17 -13.38
CA GLU A 182 20.12 -0.71 -12.26
C GLU A 182 19.40 -0.30 -10.96
N VAL A 183 19.21 1.00 -10.72
CA VAL A 183 18.49 1.48 -9.53
C VAL A 183 16.97 1.34 -9.70
N TYR A 184 16.46 1.36 -10.93
CA TYR A 184 15.06 1.04 -11.20
C TYR A 184 14.76 -0.44 -10.96
N ARG A 185 15.67 -1.33 -11.37
CA ARG A 185 15.57 -2.76 -11.03
C ARG A 185 15.63 -2.99 -9.53
N GLN A 186 16.54 -2.32 -8.83
CA GLN A 186 16.56 -2.40 -7.37
C GLN A 186 15.25 -1.90 -6.74
N MET A 187 14.71 -0.78 -7.21
CA MET A 187 13.40 -0.29 -6.75
C MET A 187 12.29 -1.34 -6.97
N GLU A 188 12.30 -2.00 -8.12
CA GLU A 188 11.38 -3.08 -8.46
C GLU A 188 11.54 -4.28 -7.51
N ASP A 189 12.76 -4.76 -7.28
CA ASP A 189 13.08 -5.85 -6.35
C ASP A 189 12.62 -5.54 -4.91
N GLU A 190 12.66 -4.27 -4.50
CA GLU A 190 12.23 -3.82 -3.18
C GLU A 190 10.70 -3.63 -3.07
N LEU A 191 10.02 -3.30 -4.17
CA LEU A 191 8.57 -3.09 -4.21
C LEU A 191 7.78 -4.37 -4.45
N ALA A 192 8.24 -5.22 -5.37
CA ALA A 192 7.48 -6.36 -5.86
C ALA A 192 7.08 -7.32 -4.73
N PRO A 193 7.97 -7.73 -3.79
CA PRO A 193 7.58 -8.59 -2.68
C PRO A 193 6.46 -7.97 -1.82
N ALA A 194 6.56 -6.67 -1.53
CA ALA A 194 5.56 -5.99 -0.71
C ALA A 194 4.20 -5.91 -1.41
N ILE A 195 4.17 -5.58 -2.72
CA ILE A 195 2.95 -5.56 -3.52
C ILE A 195 2.33 -6.96 -3.58
N LEU A 196 3.13 -7.99 -3.85
CA LEU A 196 2.65 -9.37 -3.93
C LEU A 196 2.07 -9.86 -2.60
N THR A 197 2.70 -9.55 -1.46
CA THR A 197 2.17 -9.88 -0.13
C THR A 197 0.84 -9.18 0.13
N ILE A 198 0.69 -7.89 -0.23
CA ILE A 198 -0.58 -7.17 -0.09
C ILE A 198 -1.68 -7.81 -0.95
N LEU A 199 -1.38 -8.15 -2.21
CA LEU A 199 -2.33 -8.77 -3.13
C LEU A 199 -2.67 -10.22 -2.70
N ARG A 200 -1.71 -10.97 -2.17
CA ARG A 200 -1.95 -12.31 -1.59
C ARG A 200 -2.90 -12.21 -0.41
N TYR A 201 -2.62 -11.29 0.53
CA TYR A 201 -3.49 -11.05 1.68
C TYR A 201 -4.91 -10.71 1.23
N ALA A 202 -5.04 -9.82 0.22
CA ALA A 202 -6.33 -9.45 -0.34
C ALA A 202 -7.10 -10.66 -0.90
N ARG A 203 -6.45 -11.51 -1.70
CA ARG A 203 -7.07 -12.71 -2.28
C ARG A 203 -7.54 -13.72 -1.24
N LEU A 204 -6.79 -13.87 -0.14
CA LEU A 204 -7.10 -14.85 0.90
C LEU A 204 -8.16 -14.37 1.89
N ASN A 205 -8.20 -13.06 2.16
CA ASN A 205 -8.96 -12.51 3.28
C ASN A 205 -10.13 -11.63 2.85
N THR A 206 -10.21 -11.18 1.60
CA THR A 206 -11.31 -10.32 1.14
C THR A 206 -12.50 -11.18 0.72
N PRO A 207 -13.66 -11.08 1.38
CA PRO A 207 -14.86 -11.79 0.96
C PRO A 207 -15.31 -11.28 -0.41
N THR A 208 -15.76 -12.22 -1.25
CA THR A 208 -16.36 -11.94 -2.57
C THR A 208 -17.82 -11.52 -2.47
#